data_AF-A0A2G6YW83-F1
#
_entry.id   AF-A0A2G6YW83-F1
#
_cell.length_a   1.000
_cell.length_b   1.000
_cell.length_c   1.000
_cell.angle_alpha   90.00
_cell.angle_beta   90.00
_cell.angle_gamma   90.00
#
_symmetry.space_group_name_H-M   'P 1'
#
loop_
_entity.id
_entity.type
_entity.pdbx_description
1 polymer ?
#
loop_
_entity_poly.entity_id
_entity_poly.type
_entity_poly.pdbx_seq_one_letter_code
_entity_poly.pdbx_strand_id
1 'polypeptide(L)' 'MTNTTNPAEDHLCDSCAGIQRNWRKAPGHAELMQHGNRKEDRGSNSVTVTRYVCERCGTVWDYENNKQDQRKGWSVIGRI' A
#
# COMPACT_ATOMS: atom_id res chain seq x y z
N MET A 1 15.52 -0.04 -21.66
CA MET A 1 14.55 -0.68 -20.74
C MET A 1 13.68 0.45 -20.21
N THR A 2 12.54 0.72 -20.84
CA THR A 2 11.68 1.84 -20.47
C THR A 2 10.91 1.45 -19.22
N ASN A 3 11.36 1.94 -18.06
CA ASN A 3 10.55 1.88 -16.84
C ASN A 3 9.30 2.73 -17.10
N THR A 4 8.16 2.08 -17.20
CA THR A 4 6.85 2.71 -17.12
C THR A 4 6.66 3.17 -15.67
N THR A 5 7.27 4.30 -15.31
CA THR A 5 6.98 4.95 -14.03
C THR A 5 5.55 5.45 -14.11
N ASN A 6 4.66 4.82 -13.33
CA ASN A 6 3.31 5.36 -13.15
C ASN A 6 3.47 6.78 -12.58
N PRO A 7 2.80 7.82 -13.11
CA PRO A 7 2.97 9.21 -12.67
C PRO A 7 2.62 9.45 -11.18
N ALA A 8 2.06 8.46 -10.49
CA ALA A 8 1.87 8.47 -9.04
C ALA A 8 3.17 8.24 -8.23
N GLU A 9 4.26 7.74 -8.83
CA GLU A 9 5.51 7.45 -8.12
C GLU A 9 6.44 8.66 -7.99
N ASP A 10 6.32 9.66 -8.86
CA ASP A 10 7.20 10.85 -8.89
C ASP A 10 6.98 11.81 -7.70
N HIS A 11 5.99 11.51 -6.85
CA HIS A 11 5.56 12.40 -5.77
C HIS A 11 5.52 11.74 -4.38
N LEU A 12 6.20 10.61 -4.21
CA LEU A 12 6.34 10.00 -2.88
C LEU A 12 7.34 10.82 -2.04
N CYS A 13 7.05 11.02 -0.75
CA CYS A 13 8.08 11.42 0.19
C CYS A 13 9.12 10.29 0.37
N ASP A 14 10.30 10.61 0.90
CA ASP A 14 11.39 9.63 1.10
C ASP A 14 10.93 8.39 1.88
N SER A 15 10.10 8.60 2.90
CA SER A 15 9.53 7.53 3.72
C SER A 15 8.58 6.63 2.93
N CYS A 16 7.72 7.20 2.08
CA CYS A 16 6.85 6.44 1.18
C CYS A 16 7.65 5.68 0.11
N ALA A 17 8.70 6.29 -0.42
CA ALA A 17 9.58 5.66 -1.41
C ALA A 17 10.34 4.45 -0.83
N GLY A 18 10.64 4.48 0.47
CA GLY A 18 11.27 3.37 1.20
C GLY A 18 10.35 2.20 1.55
N ILE A 19 9.03 2.31 1.36
CA ILE A 19 8.10 1.22 1.67
C ILE A 19 8.30 0.06 0.68
N GLN A 20 8.61 -1.12 1.21
CA GLN A 20 8.61 -2.34 0.40
C GLN A 20 7.19 -2.73 0.01
N ARG A 21 6.88 -2.60 -1.29
CA ARG A 21 5.59 -2.95 -1.88
C ARG A 21 5.46 -4.46 -2.07
N ASN A 22 4.20 -4.93 -2.13
CA ASN A 22 3.90 -6.33 -2.44
C ASN A 22 4.67 -7.31 -1.56
N TRP A 23 4.92 -6.94 -0.29
CA TRP A 23 5.55 -7.80 0.68
C TRP A 23 4.87 -7.68 2.04
N ARG A 24 4.32 -8.79 2.52
CA ARG A 24 3.49 -8.77 3.73
C ARG A 24 4.38 -8.61 4.94
N LYS A 25 3.90 -7.90 5.96
CA LYS A 25 4.66 -7.52 7.16
C LYS A 25 5.81 -6.55 6.90
N ALA A 26 5.99 -6.05 5.67
CA ALA A 26 6.86 -4.91 5.45
C ALA A 26 6.38 -3.73 6.32
N PRO A 27 7.28 -2.98 6.96
CA PRO A 27 6.89 -1.82 7.75
C PRO A 27 6.36 -0.71 6.84
N GLY A 28 5.37 0.03 7.33
CA GLY A 28 5.06 1.36 6.80
C GLY A 28 5.99 2.41 7.43
N HIS A 29 5.60 3.68 7.37
CA HIS A 29 6.24 4.75 8.15
C HIS A 29 5.22 5.50 9.01
N ALA A 30 5.73 6.33 9.93
CA ALA A 30 4.95 6.94 10.99
C ALA A 30 3.79 7.84 10.51
N GLU A 31 3.86 8.39 9.30
CA GLU A 31 2.89 9.37 8.78
C GLU A 31 1.78 8.70 7.96
N LEU A 32 1.75 7.36 7.90
CA LEU A 32 0.63 6.61 7.33
C LEU A 32 -0.51 6.50 8.34
N MET A 33 -1.56 7.30 8.12
CA MET A 33 -2.76 7.28 8.93
C MET A 33 -3.77 6.30 8.35
N GLN A 34 -4.38 5.48 9.21
CA GLN A 34 -5.38 4.50 8.80
C GLN A 34 -6.74 5.19 8.58
N HIS A 35 -7.31 5.06 7.38
CA HIS A 35 -8.60 5.66 7.01
C HIS A 35 -9.77 4.68 7.00
N GLY A 36 -9.50 3.38 7.03
CA GLY A 36 -10.54 2.35 7.09
C GLY A 36 -10.03 0.98 6.69
N ASN A 37 -10.88 -0.04 6.89
CA ASN A 37 -10.61 -1.38 6.40
C ASN A 37 -11.84 -1.96 5.70
N ARG A 38 -11.59 -2.88 4.78
CA ARG A 38 -12.62 -3.65 4.09
C ARG A 38 -12.18 -5.10 3.99
N LYS A 39 -13.16 -6.00 3.93
CA LYS A 39 -12.93 -7.41 3.60
C LYS A 39 -13.13 -7.60 2.11
N GLU A 40 -12.21 -8.31 1.49
CA GLU A 40 -12.24 -8.64 0.06
C GLU A 40 -12.19 -10.15 -0.08
N ASP A 41 -13.10 -10.71 -0.87
CA ASP A 41 -13.09 -12.14 -1.17
C ASP A 41 -12.08 -12.44 -2.29
N ARG A 42 -11.14 -13.33 -2.01
CA ARG A 42 -10.07 -13.78 -2.91
C ARG A 42 -10.26 -15.26 -3.19
N GLY A 43 -11.38 -15.59 -3.82
CA GLY A 43 -11.79 -16.98 -4.09
C GLY A 43 -12.14 -17.70 -2.80
N SER A 44 -11.28 -18.61 -2.35
CA SER A 44 -11.55 -19.47 -1.18
C SER A 44 -11.36 -18.79 0.17
N ASN A 45 -10.87 -17.54 0.20
CA ASN A 45 -10.53 -16.84 1.44
C ASN A 45 -10.97 -15.39 1.42
N SER A 46 -11.32 -14.86 2.58
CA SER A 46 -11.50 -13.43 2.79
C SER A 46 -10.20 -12.82 3.32
N VAL A 47 -9.77 -11.70 2.72
CA VAL A 47 -8.60 -10.94 3.15
C VAL A 47 -9.04 -9.58 3.67
N THR A 48 -8.31 -9.04 4.64
CA THR A 48 -8.53 -7.65 5.09
C THR A 48 -7.58 -6.74 4.31
N VAL A 49 -8.17 -5.73 3.66
CA VAL A 49 -7.45 -4.63 3.03
C VAL A 49 -7.69 -3.39 3.87
N THR A 50 -6.61 -2.76 4.31
CA THR A 50 -6.66 -1.56 5.12
C THR A 50 -6.13 -0.39 4.31
N ARG A 51 -6.90 0.70 4.24
CA ARG A 51 -6.50 1.92 3.57
C ARG A 51 -5.74 2.83 4.52
N TYR A 52 -4.66 3.39 4.01
CA TYR A 52 -3.84 4.40 4.64
C TYR A 52 -3.68 5.61 3.74
N VAL A 53 -3.51 6.78 4.35
CA VAL A 53 -3.15 8.02 3.67
C VAL A 53 -1.88 8.54 4.34
N CYS A 54 -0.89 8.91 3.54
CA CYS A 54 0.31 9.56 4.04
C CYS A 54 0.02 11.04 4.28
N GLU A 55 0.10 11.50 5.52
CA GLU A 55 -0.13 12.91 5.88
C GLU A 55 0.97 13.85 5.32
N ARG A 56 2.13 13.31 4.94
CA ARG A 56 3.25 14.11 4.39
C ARG A 56 3.13 14.38 2.90
N CYS A 57 2.79 13.38 2.09
CA CYS A 57 2.76 13.51 0.62
C CYS A 57 1.38 13.26 0.00
N GLY A 58 0.37 12.89 0.80
CA GLY A 58 -1.00 12.62 0.35
C GLY A 58 -1.16 11.28 -0.38
N THR A 59 -0.13 10.45 -0.48
CA THR A 59 -0.23 9.15 -1.17
C THR A 59 -1.19 8.23 -0.43
N VAL A 60 -2.13 7.65 -1.18
CA VAL A 60 -3.07 6.66 -0.67
C VAL A 60 -2.50 5.25 -0.90
N TRP A 61 -2.40 4.50 0.18
CA TRP A 61 -1.92 3.14 0.20
C TRP A 61 -3.02 2.18 0.65
N ASP A 62 -3.08 1.01 0.02
CA ASP A 62 -3.78 -0.13 0.59
C ASP A 62 -2.74 -1.12 1.14
N TYR A 63 -2.98 -1.67 2.33
CA TYR A 63 -2.26 -2.81 2.87
C TYR A 63 -3.16 -4.03 2.87
N GLU A 64 -2.83 -5.03 2.07
CA GLU A 64 -3.54 -6.31 2.04
C GLU A 64 -2.86 -7.34 2.95
N ASN A 65 -3.56 -7.78 4.01
CA ASN A 65 -3.09 -8.83 4.90
C ASN A 65 -3.59 -10.22 4.44
N ASN A 66 -3.14 -10.65 3.27
CA ASN A 66 -3.40 -12.01 2.81
C ASN A 66 -2.37 -12.98 3.44
N LYS A 67 -2.81 -13.79 4.40
CA LYS A 67 -1.90 -14.72 5.10
C LYS A 67 -1.33 -15.82 4.19
N GLN A 68 -1.94 -16.07 3.04
CA GLN A 68 -1.57 -17.16 2.12
C GLN A 68 -0.63 -16.70 1.00
N ASP A 69 -0.42 -15.39 0.86
CA ASP A 69 0.44 -14.83 -0.18
C ASP A 69 1.36 -13.76 0.39
N GLN A 70 2.63 -14.13 0.55
CA GLN A 70 3.68 -13.23 1.05
C GLN A 70 3.93 -12.06 0.09
N ARG A 71 3.56 -12.19 -1.19
CA ARG A 71 3.69 -11.13 -2.20
C ARG A 71 2.54 -10.12 -2.17
N LYS A 72 1.64 -10.19 -1.20
CA LYS A 72 0.70 -9.11 -0.87
C LYS A 72 1.32 -8.13 0.12
N GLY A 73 0.64 -7.04 0.46
CA GLY A 73 1.15 -6.03 1.38
C GLY A 73 0.78 -4.64 0.90
N TRP A 74 1.76 -3.73 0.93
CA TRP A 74 1.57 -2.34 0.53
C TRP A 74 1.45 -2.17 -0.98
N SER A 75 0.42 -1.43 -1.39
CA SER A 75 0.18 -1.01 -2.78
C SER A 75 -0.26 0.44 -2.83
N VAL A 76 0.33 1.24 -3.72
CA VAL A 76 -0.14 2.59 -4.03
C VAL A 76 -1.42 2.48 -4.85
N ILE A 77 -2.48 3.16 -4.43
CA ILE A 77 -3.79 3.14 -5.12
C ILE A 77 -4.25 4.53 -5.56
N GLY A 78 -3.54 5.59 -5.18
CA GLY A 78 -3.86 6.95 -5.58
C GLY A 78 -3.16 8.00 -4.73
N ARG A 79 -3.67 9.22 -4.78
CA ARG A 79 -3.22 10.38 -4.00
C ARG A 79 -4.45 11.26 -3.72
N ILE A 80 -4.47 11.91 -2.56
CA ILE A 80 -5.42 12.98 -2.24
C ILE A 80 -4.87 14.35 -2.61
#